data_AF-A0A965F036-F1
#
_entry.id   AF-A0A965F036-F1
#
_cell.length_a   1.000
_cell.length_b   1.000
_cell.length_c   1.000
_cell.angle_alpha   90.00
_cell.angle_beta   90.00
_cell.angle_gamma   90.00
#
_symmetry.space_group_name_H-M   'P 1'
#
loop_
_entity.id
_entity.type
_entity.pdbx_description
1 polymer ?
#
loop_
_entity_poly.entity_id
_entity_poly.type
_entity_poly.pdbx_seq_one_letter_code
_entity_poly.pdbx_strand_id
1 'polypeptide(L)'
;MTRRHHGEVELDFPREWVEFYDPANPEHLIAADLTWLMSHWTCVYGTPACQGTVAGRPDDGCCSHGAFISDDEDQARLDEAVQKLTDEDWQYREKGLGRKGYLEMDEYEGKPNLR
;
A
#
# COMPACT_ATOMS: atom_id res chain seq x y z
N MET A 1 -27.90 -1.99 -17.29
CA MET A 1 -26.81 -2.61 -18.07
C MET A 1 -25.93 -3.39 -17.10
N THR A 2 -25.96 -4.72 -17.16
CA THR A 2 -25.05 -5.57 -16.36
C THR A 2 -23.63 -5.37 -16.90
N ARG A 3 -22.81 -4.64 -16.14
CA ARG A 3 -21.38 -4.48 -16.43
C ARG A 3 -20.77 -5.89 -16.32
N ARG A 4 -20.45 -6.53 -17.45
CA ARG A 4 -19.62 -7.74 -17.45
C ARG A 4 -18.26 -7.32 -16.93
N HIS A 5 -17.94 -7.67 -15.69
CA HIS A 5 -16.55 -7.64 -15.26
C HIS A 5 -15.82 -8.71 -16.07
N HIS A 6 -14.91 -8.26 -16.94
CA HIS A 6 -13.89 -9.15 -17.45
C HIS A 6 -13.11 -9.65 -16.22
N GLY A 7 -12.98 -10.97 -16.09
CA GLY A 7 -12.36 -11.57 -14.91
C GLY A 7 -10.91 -11.11 -14.75
N GLU A 8 -10.34 -11.41 -13.59
CA GLU A 8 -8.90 -11.28 -13.37
C GLU A 8 -8.14 -12.08 -14.43
N VAL A 9 -7.01 -11.53 -14.87
CA VAL A 9 -6.12 -12.14 -15.87
C VAL A 9 -4.81 -12.53 -15.20
N GLU A 10 -4.15 -13.55 -15.74
CA GLU A 10 -2.83 -13.99 -15.27
C GLU A 10 -1.78 -12.88 -15.43
N LEU A 11 -0.72 -12.94 -14.62
CA LEU A 11 0.33 -11.92 -14.59
C LEU A 11 1.08 -11.75 -15.92
N ASP A 12 1.08 -12.78 -16.76
CA ASP A 12 1.74 -12.84 -18.08
C ASP A 12 0.88 -12.32 -19.24
N PHE A 13 -0.33 -11.82 -18.97
CA PHE A 13 -1.19 -11.22 -19.99
C PHE A 13 -0.48 -10.02 -20.67
N PRO A 14 -0.67 -9.82 -22.00
CA PRO A 14 -0.05 -8.70 -22.72
C PRO A 14 -0.38 -7.35 -22.10
N ARG A 15 0.65 -6.56 -21.79
CA ARG A 15 0.51 -5.21 -21.23
C ARG A 15 0.94 -4.16 -22.24
N GLU A 16 0.24 -3.04 -22.24
CA GLU A 16 0.62 -1.85 -22.96
C GLU A 16 1.53 -0.98 -22.09
N TRP A 17 2.70 -0.62 -22.62
CA TRP A 17 3.71 0.19 -21.94
C TRP A 17 3.92 1.51 -22.68
N VAL A 18 4.17 2.58 -21.93
CA VAL A 18 4.71 3.83 -22.45
C VAL A 18 6.13 4.01 -21.96
N GLU A 19 7.03 4.35 -22.88
CA GLU A 19 8.44 4.56 -22.59
C GLU A 19 8.87 5.94 -23.10
N PHE A 20 9.56 6.69 -22.24
CA PHE A 20 10.14 7.99 -22.58
C PHE A 20 11.30 8.33 -21.66
N TYR A 21 12.21 9.18 -22.13
CA TYR A 21 13.30 9.67 -21.28
C TYR A 21 12.81 10.78 -20.37
N ASP A 22 13.30 10.78 -19.13
CA ASP A 22 13.05 11.86 -18.18
C ASP A 22 13.51 13.21 -18.79
N PRO A 23 12.62 14.21 -18.91
CA PRO A 23 12.97 15.51 -19.46
C PRO A 23 14.09 16.24 -18.69
N ALA A 24 14.31 15.90 -17.42
CA ALA A 24 15.38 16.43 -16.59
C ALA A 24 16.66 15.57 -16.61
N ASN A 25 16.58 14.32 -17.07
CA ASN A 25 17.71 13.40 -17.14
C ASN A 25 17.63 12.48 -18.39
N PRO A 26 18.32 12.81 -19.49
CA PRO A 26 18.23 12.04 -20.74
C PRO A 26 18.84 10.63 -20.66
N GLU A 27 19.56 10.28 -19.61
CA GLU A 27 20.08 8.91 -19.39
C GLU A 27 19.08 8.02 -18.65
N HIS A 28 18.01 8.60 -18.09
CA HIS A 28 17.00 7.89 -17.32
C HIS A 28 15.79 7.56 -18.20
N LEU A 29 15.63 6.27 -18.54
CA LEU A 29 14.44 5.77 -19.23
C LEU A 29 13.34 5.46 -18.22
N ILE A 30 12.18 6.09 -18.39
CA ILE A 30 10.96 5.79 -17.63
C ILE A 30 10.11 4.83 -18.47
N ALA A 31 9.73 3.69 -17.87
CA ALA A 31 8.80 2.73 -18.45
C ALA A 31 7.59 2.58 -17.52
N ALA A 32 6.39 2.88 -18.03
CA ALA A 32 5.15 2.85 -17.24
C ALA A 32 4.10 1.93 -17.87
N ASP A 33 3.45 1.11 -17.04
CA ASP A 33 2.38 0.20 -17.44
C ASP A 33 1.06 0.97 -17.63
N LEU A 34 0.70 1.25 -18.88
CA LEU A 34 -0.55 1.93 -19.22
C LEU A 34 -1.79 1.07 -18.94
N THR A 35 -1.66 -0.26 -18.99
CA THR A 35 -2.77 -1.17 -18.69
C THR A 35 -3.18 -1.04 -17.23
N TRP A 36 -2.21 -0.96 -16.32
CA TRP A 36 -2.46 -0.71 -14.91
C TRP A 36 -2.93 0.72 -14.65
N LEU A 37 -2.25 1.74 -15.20
CA LEU A 37 -2.59 3.15 -14.98
C LEU A 37 -4.00 3.52 -15.46
N MET A 38 -4.49 2.89 -16.53
CA MET A 38 -5.84 3.09 -17.06
C MET A 38 -6.85 2.06 -16.52
N SER A 39 -6.44 1.18 -15.60
CA SER A 39 -7.35 0.24 -14.98
C SER A 39 -8.38 0.96 -14.11
N HIS A 40 -9.52 0.32 -13.88
CA HIS A 40 -10.49 0.79 -12.87
C HIS A 40 -10.06 0.41 -11.45
N TRP A 41 -8.81 -0.01 -11.24
CA TRP A 41 -8.33 -0.39 -9.93
C TRP A 41 -8.31 0.84 -9.03
N THR A 42 -9.02 0.75 -7.92
CA THR A 42 -9.05 1.77 -6.88
C THR A 42 -9.23 1.08 -5.54
N CYS A 43 -8.62 1.61 -4.49
CA CYS A 43 -8.83 1.12 -3.14
C CYS A 43 -10.31 1.29 -2.77
N VAL A 44 -10.96 0.21 -2.36
CA VAL A 44 -12.38 0.20 -1.95
C VAL A 44 -12.54 0.16 -0.42
N TYR A 45 -11.48 0.45 0.33
CA TYR A 45 -11.48 0.48 1.79
C TYR A 45 -12.62 1.36 2.33
N GLY A 46 -13.25 0.91 3.41
CA GLY A 46 -14.38 1.59 4.04
C GLY A 46 -15.71 1.48 3.26
N THR A 47 -15.75 0.76 2.14
CA THR A 47 -16.99 0.48 1.40
C THR A 47 -17.43 -0.97 1.58
N PRO A 48 -18.71 -1.31 1.31
CA PRO A 48 -19.18 -2.70 1.33
C PRO A 48 -18.45 -3.64 0.35
N ALA A 49 -17.70 -3.11 -0.62
CA ALA A 49 -16.92 -3.91 -1.55
C ALA A 49 -15.59 -4.40 -0.94
N CYS A 50 -15.13 -3.82 0.17
CA CYS A 50 -13.97 -4.30 0.92
C CYS A 50 -14.39 -5.52 1.76
N GLN A 51 -13.86 -6.70 1.44
CA GLN A 51 -14.26 -7.97 2.07
C GLN A 51 -13.16 -8.58 2.96
N GLY A 52 -12.05 -7.88 3.16
CA GLY A 52 -10.93 -8.37 3.96
C GLY A 52 -10.09 -9.45 3.27
N THR A 53 -8.86 -9.64 3.73
CA THR A 53 -8.01 -10.77 3.32
C THR A 53 -7.81 -11.79 4.44
N VAL A 54 -8.16 -11.44 5.68
CA VAL A 54 -8.01 -12.30 6.87
C VAL A 54 -9.37 -12.83 7.30
N ALA A 55 -9.45 -14.14 7.51
CA ALA A 55 -10.69 -14.81 7.92
C ALA A 55 -11.26 -14.20 9.22
N GLY A 56 -12.56 -13.88 9.19
CA GLY A 56 -13.26 -13.27 10.34
C GLY A 56 -12.99 -11.78 10.54
N ARG A 57 -12.23 -11.12 9.64
CA ARG A 57 -11.91 -9.69 9.68
C ARG A 57 -12.29 -9.01 8.35
N PRO A 58 -13.58 -9.02 7.95
CA PRO A 58 -13.99 -8.57 6.62
C PRO A 58 -13.84 -7.05 6.41
N ASP A 59 -13.87 -6.28 7.49
CA ASP A 59 -13.83 -4.81 7.43
C ASP A 59 -12.40 -4.25 7.34
N ASP A 60 -11.38 -5.09 7.55
CA ASP A 60 -9.98 -4.65 7.65
C ASP A 60 -9.27 -4.60 6.29
N GLY A 61 -9.90 -5.12 5.23
CA GLY A 61 -9.34 -5.13 3.87
C GLY A 61 -8.00 -5.85 3.75
N CYS A 62 -7.28 -5.55 2.67
CA CYS A 62 -5.87 -5.92 2.53
C CYS A 62 -4.96 -5.15 3.51
N CYS A 63 -5.47 -4.08 4.13
CA CYS A 63 -4.75 -3.29 5.13
C CYS A 63 -4.41 -4.09 6.40
N SER A 64 -5.04 -5.26 6.61
CA SER A 64 -4.65 -6.21 7.66
C SER A 64 -3.17 -6.60 7.62
N HIS A 65 -2.53 -6.54 6.44
CA HIS A 65 -1.11 -6.84 6.27
C HIS A 65 -0.19 -5.65 6.62
N GLY A 66 -0.74 -4.45 6.77
CA GLY A 66 0.03 -3.24 7.02
C GLY A 66 0.92 -2.81 5.85
N ALA A 67 1.72 -1.78 6.08
CA ALA A 67 2.79 -1.35 5.17
C ALA A 67 4.13 -1.64 5.84
N PHE A 68 5.03 -2.32 5.14
CA PHE A 68 6.36 -2.60 5.66
C PHE A 68 7.28 -1.41 5.46
N ILE A 69 8.20 -1.23 6.39
CA ILE A 69 9.29 -0.25 6.29
C ILE A 69 10.24 -0.72 5.19
N SER A 70 10.51 0.16 4.21
CA SER A 70 11.43 -0.16 3.11
C SER A 70 12.90 -0.01 3.51
N ASP A 71 13.20 1.01 4.29
CA ASP A 71 14.55 1.42 4.69
C ASP A 71 14.53 2.40 5.87
N ASP A 72 15.72 2.77 6.35
CA ASP A 72 15.89 3.69 7.49
C ASP A 72 15.33 5.10 7.21
N GLU A 73 15.32 5.55 5.95
CA GLU A 73 14.77 6.85 5.56
C GLU A 73 13.24 6.85 5.64
N ASP A 74 12.61 5.76 5.21
CA ASP A 74 11.18 5.54 5.33
C ASP A 74 10.74 5.54 6.81
N GLN A 75 11.49 4.86 7.68
CA GLN A 75 11.24 4.88 9.12
C GLN A 75 11.38 6.29 9.70
N ALA A 76 12.44 7.03 9.37
CA ALA A 76 12.64 8.39 9.86
C ALA A 76 11.48 9.32 9.44
N ARG A 77 11.02 9.19 8.20
CA ARG A 77 9.88 9.95 7.66
C ARG A 77 8.57 9.60 8.38
N LEU A 78 8.37 8.32 8.71
CA LEU A 78 7.24 7.89 9.53
C LEU A 78 7.31 8.50 10.93
N ASP A 79 8.47 8.45 11.59
CA ASP A 79 8.67 9.01 12.93
C ASP A 79 8.36 10.52 12.96
N GLU A 80 8.79 11.27 11.95
CA GLU A 80 8.44 12.69 11.78
C GLU A 80 6.94 12.92 11.57
N ALA A 81 6.25 12.03 10.86
CA ALA A 81 4.81 12.12 10.66
C ALA A 81 4.05 11.83 11.96
N VAL A 82 4.48 10.82 12.73
CA VAL A 82 3.89 10.44 14.02
C VAL A 82 3.95 11.61 15.02
N GLN A 83 5.04 12.38 15.02
CA GLN A 83 5.17 13.56 15.89
C GLN A 83 4.13 14.66 15.60
N LYS A 84 3.55 14.70 14.39
CA LYS A 84 2.55 15.69 14.00
C LYS A 84 1.13 15.28 14.40
N LEU A 85 0.91 14.01 14.75
CA LEU A 85 -0.41 13.49 15.12
C LEU A 85 -0.78 13.89 16.55
N THR A 86 -2.01 14.38 16.70
CA THR A 86 -2.62 14.72 17.98
C THR A 86 -3.50 13.59 18.50
N ASP A 87 -4.04 13.76 19.71
CA ASP A 87 -5.00 12.79 20.27
C ASP A 87 -6.35 12.80 19.50
N GLU A 88 -6.64 13.84 18.70
CA GLU A 88 -7.81 13.89 17.80
C GLU A 88 -7.59 13.06 16.53
N ASP A 89 -6.34 12.99 16.04
CA ASP A 89 -5.99 12.26 14.81
C ASP A 89 -5.83 10.75 15.07
N TRP A 90 -5.31 10.38 16.24
CA TRP A 90 -4.88 9.02 16.52
C TRP A 90 -5.50 8.44 17.79
N GLN A 91 -6.59 7.70 17.61
CA GLN A 91 -7.39 7.09 18.68
C GLN A 91 -6.61 6.22 19.69
N TYR A 92 -5.43 5.69 19.31
CA TYR A 92 -4.60 4.84 20.18
C TYR A 92 -3.20 5.42 20.43
N ARG A 93 -3.07 6.75 20.33
CA ARG A 93 -1.79 7.46 20.48
C ARG A 93 -1.04 7.11 21.77
N GLU A 94 -1.72 7.03 22.92
CA GLU A 94 -1.08 6.63 24.18
C GLU A 94 -0.45 5.23 24.09
N LYS A 95 -1.14 4.27 23.44
CA LYS A 95 -0.62 2.90 23.28
C LYS A 95 0.56 2.87 22.31
N GLY A 96 0.45 3.60 21.20
CA GLY A 96 1.48 3.67 20.17
C GLY A 96 2.74 4.40 20.63
N LEU A 97 2.63 5.39 21.53
CA LEU A 97 3.77 6.05 22.17
C LEU A 97 4.25 5.32 23.44
N GLY A 98 3.52 4.30 23.88
CA GLY A 98 3.87 3.48 25.03
C GLY A 98 4.95 2.45 24.72
N ARG A 99 5.16 1.53 25.67
CA ARG A 99 6.23 0.50 25.59
C ARG A 99 6.19 -0.36 24.33
N LYS A 100 5.00 -0.60 23.75
CA LYS A 100 4.86 -1.43 22.55
C LYS A 100 5.31 -0.69 21.28
N GLY A 101 5.27 0.64 21.26
CA GLY A 101 5.51 1.41 20.05
C GLY A 101 4.34 1.32 19.06
N TYR A 102 4.52 1.99 17.91
CA TYR A 102 3.59 1.99 16.77
C TYR A 102 4.04 1.12 15.60
N LEU A 103 5.19 0.44 15.74
CA LEU A 103 5.70 -0.54 14.79
C LEU A 103 5.63 -1.94 15.40
N GLU A 104 5.49 -2.94 14.54
CA GLU A 104 5.60 -4.34 14.92
C GLU A 104 6.52 -5.12 13.98
N MET A 105 7.15 -6.17 14.51
CA MET A 105 7.93 -7.10 13.70
C MET A 105 6.98 -8.11 13.04
N ASP A 106 7.11 -8.28 11.74
CA ASP A 106 6.44 -9.31 10.95
C ASP A 106 7.39 -9.91 9.90
N GLU A 107 6.88 -10.78 9.03
CA GLU A 107 7.62 -11.44 7.96
C GLU A 107 7.25 -10.86 6.59
N TYR A 108 8.26 -10.39 5.86
CA TYR A 108 8.16 -9.96 4.47
C TYR A 108 9.10 -10.81 3.61
N GLU A 109 8.56 -11.51 2.61
CA GLU A 109 9.31 -12.40 1.72
C GLU A 109 10.25 -13.39 2.44
N GLY A 110 9.78 -14.00 3.53
CA GLY A 110 10.58 -14.96 4.30
C GLY A 110 11.57 -14.35 5.28
N LYS A 111 11.57 -13.02 5.46
CA LYS A 111 12.54 -12.29 6.29
C LYS A 111 11.85 -11.43 7.34
N PRO A 112 12.40 -11.30 8.56
CA PRO A 112 11.90 -10.36 9.55
C PRO A 112 11.99 -8.92 9.02
N ASN A 113 10.90 -8.17 9.12
CA ASN A 113 10.86 -6.75 8.78
C ASN A 113 9.88 -6.01 9.70
N LEU A 114 10.05 -4.69 9.84
CA LEU A 114 9.13 -3.82 10.56
C LEU A 114 7.95 -3.45 9.65
N ARG A 115 6.76 -3.35 10.25
CA ARG A 115 5.55 -2.77 9.65
C ARG A 115 4.79 -1.91 10.66
#